data_AF-A0A0C1NMI3-F1
#
_entry.id   AF-A0A0C1NMI3-F1
#
_cell.length_a   1.000
_cell.length_b   1.000
_cell.length_c   1.000
_cell.angle_alpha   90.00
_cell.angle_beta   90.00
_cell.angle_gamma   90.00
#
_symmetry.space_group_name_H-M   'P 1'
#
loop_
_entity.id
_entity.type
_entity.pdbx_description
1 polymer ?
#
loop_
_entity_poly.entity_id
_entity_poly.type
_entity_poly.pdbx_seq_one_letter_code
_entity_poly.pdbx_strand_id
1 'polypeptide(L)'
;MPLSTRLAELEKILDLRYETLSKAGKRLAITDEIFAKNAIEQRIREEILPELRQYETEYWQLLAQEANSCTVEEVDAHNAIFLVVQKIELIEKNSSANYPDDLMRLLLEIRDKLNQPGTPAAAKAKIALPLLPGILSYEVELDTENALRQAFQPLKRLFKQAEENKKAEKKQ
;
A
#
# COMPACT_ATOMS: atom_id res chain seq x y z
N MET A 1 13.52 19.54 -1.42
CA MET A 1 12.91 19.32 -0.08
C MET A 1 13.51 18.07 0.54
N PRO A 2 13.56 17.94 1.88
CA PRO A 2 13.91 16.67 2.52
C PRO A 2 12.91 15.58 2.14
N LEU A 3 13.38 14.35 1.88
CA LEU A 3 12.53 13.19 1.58
C LEU A 3 11.44 12.98 2.64
N SER A 4 11.80 13.17 3.91
CA SER A 4 10.88 13.09 5.05
C SER A 4 9.79 14.17 5.09
N THR A 5 10.04 15.35 4.51
CA THR A 5 9.01 16.40 4.35
C THR A 5 8.04 16.00 3.24
N ARG A 6 8.56 15.48 2.12
CA ARG A 6 7.73 15.03 1.00
C ARG A 6 6.85 13.84 1.38
N LEU A 7 7.39 12.88 2.13
CA LEU A 7 6.61 11.76 2.69
C LEU A 7 5.43 12.27 3.54
N ALA A 8 5.65 13.24 4.43
CA ALA A 8 4.60 13.81 5.25
C ALA A 8 3.54 14.59 4.44
N GLU A 9 3.94 15.27 3.36
CA GLU A 9 3.00 15.90 2.43
C GLU A 9 2.15 14.86 1.68
N LEU A 10 2.79 13.81 1.17
CA LEU A 10 2.10 12.72 0.49
C LEU A 10 1.12 12.00 1.40
N GLU A 11 1.43 11.83 2.69
CA GLU A 11 0.47 11.27 3.65
C GLU A 11 -0.79 12.12 3.75
N LYS A 12 -0.65 13.45 3.89
CA LYS A 12 -1.81 14.35 3.96
C LYS A 12 -2.64 14.31 2.67
N ILE A 13 -1.97 14.25 1.52
CA ILE A 13 -2.63 14.13 0.22
C ILE A 13 -3.38 12.81 0.15
N LEU A 14 -2.71 11.70 0.46
CA LEU A 14 -3.30 10.36 0.44
C LEU A 14 -4.50 10.27 1.38
N ASP A 15 -4.42 10.79 2.60
CA ASP A 15 -5.52 10.80 3.57
C ASP A 15 -6.75 11.53 3.00
N LEU A 16 -6.56 12.71 2.40
CA LEU A 16 -7.64 13.46 1.75
C LEU A 16 -8.25 12.69 0.57
N ARG A 17 -7.41 12.01 -0.23
CA ARG A 17 -7.85 11.22 -1.38
C ARG A 17 -8.62 9.98 -0.94
N TYR A 18 -8.18 9.29 0.11
CA TYR A 18 -8.93 8.17 0.70
C TYR A 18 -10.26 8.62 1.29
N GLU A 19 -10.30 9.77 1.97
CA GLU A 19 -11.56 10.33 2.47
C GLU A 19 -12.52 10.61 1.31
N THR A 20 -12.01 11.18 0.22
CA THR A 20 -12.78 11.43 -1.00
C THR A 20 -13.32 10.14 -1.61
N LEU A 21 -12.47 9.11 -1.75
CA LEU A 21 -12.87 7.79 -2.24
C LEU A 21 -13.93 7.15 -1.35
N SER A 22 -13.77 7.24 -0.02
CA SER A 22 -14.76 6.71 0.94
C SER A 22 -16.11 7.40 0.81
N LYS A 23 -16.13 8.74 0.68
CA LYS A 23 -17.35 9.51 0.46
C LYS A 23 -18.01 9.14 -0.87
N ALA A 24 -17.23 8.99 -1.94
CA ALA A 24 -17.73 8.58 -3.25
C ALA A 24 -18.34 7.17 -3.22
N GLY A 25 -17.65 6.21 -2.59
CA GLY A 25 -18.16 4.83 -2.42
C GLY A 25 -19.45 4.77 -1.60
N LYS A 26 -19.54 5.54 -0.50
CA LYS A 26 -20.78 5.65 0.29
C LYS A 26 -21.91 6.26 -0.54
N ARG A 27 -21.62 7.29 -1.35
CA ARG A 27 -22.61 7.93 -2.21
C ARG A 27 -23.09 6.96 -3.29
N LEU A 28 -22.19 6.17 -3.88
CA LEU A 28 -22.53 5.15 -4.86
C LEU A 28 -23.49 4.11 -4.28
N ALA A 29 -23.23 3.63 -3.06
CA ALA A 29 -24.04 2.61 -2.40
C ALA A 29 -25.49 3.04 -2.08
N ILE A 30 -25.72 4.34 -1.82
CA ILE A 30 -27.04 4.88 -1.45
C ILE A 30 -27.80 5.54 -2.60
N THR A 31 -27.15 5.74 -3.75
CA THR A 31 -27.80 6.36 -4.91
C THR A 31 -28.62 5.29 -5.61
N ASP A 32 -29.85 5.56 -6.04
CA ASP A 32 -30.68 4.60 -6.80
C ASP A 32 -30.76 4.94 -8.29
N GLU A 33 -30.48 6.20 -8.64
CA GLU A 33 -30.59 6.74 -9.99
C GLU A 33 -29.41 6.29 -10.87
N ILE A 34 -29.71 5.66 -12.01
CA ILE A 34 -28.72 4.95 -12.84
C ILE A 34 -27.67 5.91 -13.42
N PHE A 35 -28.05 7.09 -13.91
CA PHE A 35 -27.07 8.01 -14.49
C PHE A 35 -26.18 8.64 -13.41
N ALA A 36 -26.73 8.97 -12.23
CA ALA A 36 -25.91 9.38 -11.09
C ALA A 36 -24.96 8.28 -10.60
N LYS A 37 -25.40 7.02 -10.53
CA LYS A 37 -24.51 5.88 -10.23
C LYS A 37 -23.35 5.82 -11.20
N ASN A 38 -23.64 5.79 -12.50
CA ASN A 38 -22.64 5.71 -13.56
C ASN A 38 -21.66 6.89 -13.50
N ALA A 39 -22.15 8.11 -13.23
CA ALA A 39 -21.29 9.28 -13.10
C ALA A 39 -20.34 9.18 -11.90
N ILE A 40 -20.80 8.64 -10.77
CA ILE A 40 -19.95 8.41 -9.59
C ILE A 40 -18.90 7.33 -9.88
N GLU A 41 -19.30 6.21 -10.48
CA GLU A 41 -18.38 5.13 -10.86
C GLU A 41 -17.31 5.61 -11.83
N GLN A 42 -17.70 6.36 -12.86
CA GLN A 42 -16.79 6.95 -13.82
C GLN A 42 -15.80 7.89 -13.11
N ARG A 43 -16.28 8.73 -12.19
CA ARG A 43 -15.39 9.65 -11.46
C ARG A 43 -14.41 8.93 -10.54
N ILE A 44 -14.84 7.84 -9.89
CA ILE A 44 -13.94 6.99 -9.10
C ILE A 44 -12.85 6.42 -10.01
N ARG A 45 -13.24 5.85 -11.17
CA ARG A 45 -12.35 5.16 -12.09
C ARG A 45 -11.37 6.09 -12.81
N GLU A 46 -11.84 7.22 -13.32
CA GLU A 46 -11.10 8.08 -14.24
C GLU A 46 -10.34 9.22 -13.51
N GLU A 47 -10.78 9.62 -12.32
CA GLU A 47 -10.16 10.73 -11.58
C GLU A 47 -9.53 10.26 -10.26
N ILE A 48 -10.35 9.67 -9.37
CA ILE A 48 -9.92 9.45 -7.98
C ILE A 48 -8.85 8.36 -7.90
N LEU A 49 -9.08 7.19 -8.50
CA LEU A 49 -8.15 6.07 -8.40
C LEU A 49 -6.81 6.36 -9.13
N PRO A 50 -6.78 6.91 -10.35
CA PRO A 50 -5.52 7.23 -11.03
C PRO A 50 -4.65 8.21 -10.24
N GLU A 51 -5.23 9.30 -9.72
CA GLU A 51 -4.50 10.25 -8.88
C GLU A 51 -3.96 9.57 -7.62
N LEU A 52 -4.77 8.72 -6.99
CA LEU A 52 -4.38 8.02 -5.77
C LEU A 52 -3.21 7.05 -6.05
N ARG A 53 -3.26 6.28 -7.15
CA ARG A 53 -2.17 5.39 -7.58
C ARG A 53 -0.86 6.16 -7.79
N GLN A 54 -0.91 7.35 -8.37
CA GLN A 54 0.28 8.20 -8.55
C GLN A 54 0.91 8.58 -7.20
N TYR A 55 0.11 9.08 -6.25
CA TYR A 55 0.63 9.46 -4.93
C TYR A 55 1.09 8.25 -4.11
N GLU A 56 0.40 7.11 -4.21
CA GLU A 56 0.82 5.86 -3.56
C GLU A 56 2.16 5.37 -4.11
N THR A 57 2.31 5.35 -5.44
CA THR A 57 3.56 4.99 -6.13
C THR A 57 4.71 5.84 -5.62
N GLU A 58 4.54 7.17 -5.63
CA GLU A 58 5.56 8.10 -5.13
C GLU A 58 5.86 7.85 -3.65
N TYR A 59 4.83 7.68 -2.82
CA TYR A 59 4.99 7.44 -1.38
C TYR A 59 5.83 6.20 -1.11
N TRP A 60 5.51 5.06 -1.74
CA TRP A 60 6.24 3.82 -1.53
C TRP A 60 7.67 3.87 -2.06
N GLN A 61 7.91 4.57 -3.17
CA GLN A 61 9.25 4.79 -3.70
C GLN A 61 10.12 5.60 -2.72
N LEU A 62 9.57 6.68 -2.16
CA LEU A 62 10.29 7.50 -1.18
C LEU A 62 10.50 6.75 0.14
N LEU A 63 9.50 5.98 0.58
CA LEU A 63 9.61 5.16 1.77
C LEU A 63 10.71 4.10 1.63
N ALA A 64 10.81 3.46 0.45
CA ALA A 64 11.89 2.51 0.16
C ALA A 64 13.29 3.16 0.20
N GLN A 65 13.42 4.41 -0.25
CA GLN A 65 14.68 5.15 -0.18
C GLN A 65 15.09 5.44 1.27
N GLU A 66 14.15 5.87 2.11
CA GLU A 66 14.40 6.16 3.53
C GLU A 66 14.61 4.88 4.36
N ALA A 67 13.91 3.80 4.03
CA ALA A 67 13.89 2.55 4.78
C ALA A 67 15.28 1.95 5.01
N ASN A 68 16.21 2.11 4.07
CA ASN A 68 17.59 1.63 4.21
C ASN A 68 18.30 2.25 5.42
N SER A 69 17.99 3.50 5.72
CA SER A 69 18.59 4.26 6.82
C SER A 69 17.81 4.20 8.14
N CYS A 70 16.69 3.48 8.17
CA CYS A 70 15.89 3.27 9.36
C CYS A 70 16.35 2.00 10.09
N THR A 71 16.48 2.11 11.42
CA THR A 71 16.61 0.95 12.31
C THR A 71 15.21 0.40 12.55
N VAL A 72 15.03 -0.89 12.28
CA VAL A 72 13.75 -1.59 12.46
C VAL A 72 14.01 -2.76 13.37
N GLU A 73 13.26 -2.85 14.46
CA GLU A 73 13.34 -3.98 15.39
C GLU A 73 12.90 -5.27 14.70
N GLU A 74 13.69 -6.33 14.90
CA GLU A 74 13.50 -7.59 14.18
C GLU A 74 12.15 -8.25 14.51
N VAL A 75 11.69 -8.11 15.77
CA VAL A 75 10.37 -8.60 16.22
C VAL A 75 9.23 -7.87 15.50
N ASP A 76 9.32 -6.55 15.38
CA ASP A 76 8.29 -5.74 14.71
C ASP A 76 8.26 -6.06 13.21
N ALA A 77 9.44 -6.22 12.59
CA ALA A 77 9.55 -6.63 11.21
C ALA A 77 8.94 -8.02 10.98
N HIS A 78 9.21 -8.98 11.86
CA HIS A 78 8.65 -10.32 11.77
C HIS A 78 7.11 -10.30 11.85
N ASN A 79 6.56 -9.55 12.81
CA ASN A 79 5.11 -9.40 12.97
C ASN A 79 4.46 -8.74 11.75
N ALA A 80 5.07 -7.68 11.22
CA ALA A 80 4.56 -7.01 10.02
C ALA A 80 4.59 -7.94 8.81
N ILE A 81 5.69 -8.67 8.60
CA ILE A 81 5.84 -9.63 7.51
C ILE A 81 4.79 -10.73 7.60
N PHE A 82 4.60 -11.32 8.78
CA PHE A 82 3.60 -12.36 9.01
C PHE A 82 2.20 -11.90 8.57
N LEU A 83 1.81 -10.69 8.96
CA LEU A 83 0.51 -10.12 8.57
C LEU A 83 0.40 -9.89 7.06
N VAL A 84 1.46 -9.43 6.40
CA VAL A 84 1.45 -9.24 4.93
C VAL A 84 1.33 -10.57 4.20
N VAL A 85 2.15 -11.56 4.58
CA VAL A 85 2.13 -12.90 3.98
C VAL A 85 0.75 -13.54 4.13
N GLN A 86 0.17 -13.49 5.34
CA GLN A 86 -1.18 -14.02 5.58
C GLN A 86 -2.23 -13.36 4.68
N LYS A 87 -2.14 -12.05 4.45
CA LYS A 87 -3.09 -11.34 3.57
C LYS A 87 -2.90 -11.70 2.10
N ILE A 88 -1.66 -11.85 1.64
CA ILE A 88 -1.37 -12.31 0.27
C ILE A 88 -1.92 -13.73 0.05
N GLU A 89 -1.71 -14.64 1.00
CA GLU A 89 -2.27 -16.00 0.92
C GLU A 89 -3.81 -16.00 0.90
N LEU A 90 -4.44 -15.07 1.60
CA LEU A 90 -5.89 -14.91 1.59
C LEU A 90 -6.39 -14.43 0.22
N ILE A 91 -5.67 -13.50 -0.40
CA ILE A 91 -5.94 -13.00 -1.76
C ILE A 91 -5.81 -14.15 -2.78
N GLU A 92 -4.76 -14.96 -2.67
CA GLU A 92 -4.50 -16.13 -3.51
C GLU A 92 -5.59 -17.21 -3.35
N LYS A 93 -6.07 -17.44 -2.11
CA LYS A 93 -7.13 -18.45 -1.84
C LYS A 93 -8.52 -17.98 -2.26
N ASN A 94 -8.80 -16.68 -2.18
CA ASN A 94 -10.08 -16.08 -2.54
C ASN A 94 -10.17 -15.71 -4.04
N SER A 95 -9.58 -16.54 -4.91
CA SER A 95 -9.51 -16.36 -6.37
C SER A 95 -10.86 -16.38 -7.11
N SER A 96 -11.99 -16.10 -6.45
CA SER A 96 -13.23 -15.71 -7.13
C SER A 96 -13.09 -14.37 -7.85
N ALA A 97 -12.06 -13.58 -7.53
CA ALA A 97 -11.69 -12.37 -8.28
C ALA A 97 -10.70 -12.72 -9.40
N ASN A 98 -11.00 -12.30 -10.64
CA ASN A 98 -10.10 -12.42 -11.79
C ASN A 98 -8.95 -11.41 -11.68
N TYR A 99 -7.94 -11.72 -10.88
CA TYR A 99 -6.70 -10.95 -10.85
C TYR A 99 -5.93 -11.14 -12.17
N PRO A 100 -5.35 -10.07 -12.75
CA PRO A 100 -4.39 -10.22 -13.85
C PRO A 100 -3.23 -11.13 -13.44
N ASP A 101 -2.79 -12.02 -14.35
CA ASP A 101 -1.70 -12.97 -14.09
C ASP A 101 -0.41 -12.26 -13.65
N ASP A 102 -0.10 -11.10 -14.26
CA ASP A 102 1.08 -10.30 -13.92
C ASP A 102 1.00 -9.71 -12.51
N LEU A 103 -0.18 -9.28 -12.08
CA LEU A 103 -0.43 -8.80 -10.72
C LEU A 103 -0.23 -9.93 -9.71
N MET A 104 -0.80 -11.11 -9.98
CA MET A 104 -0.65 -12.27 -9.11
C MET A 104 0.82 -12.70 -9.00
N ARG A 105 1.55 -12.70 -10.12
CA ARG A 105 2.99 -12.98 -10.15
C ARG A 105 3.78 -12.04 -9.24
N LEU A 106 3.49 -10.74 -9.28
CA LEU A 106 4.16 -9.75 -8.42
C LEU A 106 3.82 -9.97 -6.94
N LEU A 107 2.57 -10.31 -6.61
CA LEU A 107 2.18 -10.63 -5.22
C LEU A 107 2.95 -11.84 -4.68
N LEU A 108 3.08 -12.89 -5.50
CA LEU A 108 3.83 -14.09 -5.15
C LEU A 108 5.33 -13.79 -5.03
N GLU A 109 5.89 -12.96 -5.91
CA GLU A 109 7.28 -12.51 -5.79
C GLU A 109 7.52 -11.79 -4.45
N ILE A 110 6.62 -10.87 -4.06
CA ILE A 110 6.72 -10.18 -2.77
C ILE A 110 6.65 -11.19 -1.62
N ARG A 111 5.67 -12.11 -1.64
CA ARG A 111 5.53 -13.15 -0.62
C ARG A 111 6.81 -13.99 -0.48
N ASP A 112 7.40 -14.38 -1.60
CA ASP A 112 8.59 -15.22 -1.62
C ASP A 112 9.82 -14.47 -1.09
N LYS A 113 9.97 -13.17 -1.41
CA LYS A 113 11.00 -12.30 -0.80
C LYS A 113 10.81 -12.17 0.71
N LEU A 114 9.57 -12.03 1.17
CA LEU A 114 9.23 -11.92 2.59
C LEU A 114 9.45 -13.25 3.35
N ASN A 115 9.35 -14.38 2.66
CA ASN A 115 9.58 -15.71 3.22
C ASN A 115 11.02 -16.23 3.03
N GLN A 116 11.91 -15.47 2.39
CA GLN A 116 13.27 -15.91 2.10
C GLN A 116 14.01 -16.38 3.38
N PRO A 117 14.51 -17.64 3.46
CA PRO A 117 15.19 -18.14 4.64
C PRO A 117 16.57 -17.49 4.82
N GLY A 118 17.09 -17.48 6.06
CA GLY A 118 18.42 -16.99 6.38
C GLY A 118 18.63 -15.47 6.27
N THR A 119 17.62 -14.72 5.82
CA THR A 119 17.65 -13.25 5.77
C THR A 119 16.91 -12.70 7.00
N PRO A 120 17.43 -11.66 7.69
CA PRO A 120 16.69 -10.98 8.76
C PRO A 120 15.36 -10.39 8.25
N ALA A 121 14.30 -10.47 9.04
CA ALA A 121 12.97 -9.93 8.74
C ALA A 121 13.03 -8.43 8.40
N ALA A 122 13.81 -7.64 9.14
CA ALA A 122 13.99 -6.22 8.81
C ALA A 122 14.58 -6.03 7.41
N ALA A 123 15.52 -6.87 6.99
CA ALA A 123 16.10 -6.82 5.65
C ALA A 123 15.10 -7.28 4.58
N LYS A 124 14.35 -8.35 4.82
CA LYS A 124 13.28 -8.81 3.90
C LYS A 124 12.23 -7.73 3.66
N ALA A 125 11.79 -7.05 4.71
CA ALA A 125 10.84 -5.95 4.63
C ALA A 125 11.37 -4.82 3.74
N LYS A 126 12.65 -4.44 3.88
CA LYS A 126 13.31 -3.43 3.04
C LYS A 126 13.41 -3.87 1.57
N ILE A 127 13.71 -5.13 1.32
CA ILE A 127 13.80 -5.70 -0.03
C ILE A 127 12.44 -5.72 -0.74
N ALA A 128 11.33 -5.90 0.00
CA ALA A 128 9.99 -5.97 -0.56
C ALA A 128 9.38 -4.59 -0.88
N LEU A 129 9.73 -3.54 -0.14
CA LEU A 129 9.21 -2.17 -0.36
C LEU A 129 9.25 -1.67 -1.81
N PRO A 130 10.37 -1.77 -2.56
CA PRO A 130 10.45 -1.26 -3.93
C PRO A 130 9.58 -2.02 -4.94
N LEU A 131 9.03 -3.19 -4.57
CA LEU A 131 8.14 -3.97 -5.43
C LEU A 131 6.67 -3.49 -5.33
N LEU A 132 6.30 -2.83 -4.23
CA LEU A 132 4.92 -2.41 -3.94
C LEU A 132 4.32 -1.44 -4.98
N PRO A 133 5.06 -0.48 -5.55
CA PRO A 133 4.51 0.38 -6.60
C PRO A 133 4.01 -0.40 -7.82
N GLY A 134 4.62 -1.55 -8.14
CA GLY A 134 4.19 -2.40 -9.25
C GLY A 134 2.77 -2.94 -9.04
N ILE A 135 2.44 -3.35 -7.82
CA ILE A 135 1.10 -3.84 -7.45
C ILE A 135 0.05 -2.75 -7.56
N LEU A 136 0.38 -1.54 -7.12
CA LEU A 136 -0.56 -0.41 -7.05
C LEU A 136 -0.81 0.23 -8.41
N SER A 137 -0.09 -0.18 -9.46
CA SER A 137 -0.28 0.33 -10.82
C SER A 137 -1.43 -0.33 -11.59
N TYR A 138 -1.93 -1.47 -11.11
CA TYR A 138 -2.98 -2.24 -11.80
C TYR A 138 -4.37 -1.67 -11.57
N GLU A 139 -5.16 -1.66 -12.63
CA GLU A 139 -6.60 -1.36 -12.57
C GLU A 139 -7.36 -2.65 -12.30
N VAL A 140 -7.97 -2.73 -11.11
CA VAL A 140 -8.80 -3.85 -10.68
C VAL A 140 -10.10 -3.33 -10.11
N GLU A 141 -11.03 -4.22 -9.77
CA GLU A 141 -12.27 -3.84 -9.10
C GLU A 141 -11.97 -3.13 -7.77
N LEU A 142 -12.85 -2.20 -7.38
CA LEU A 142 -12.62 -1.33 -6.22
C LEU A 142 -12.37 -2.12 -4.91
N ASP A 143 -13.14 -3.19 -4.68
CA ASP A 143 -12.99 -4.05 -3.50
C ASP A 143 -11.65 -4.81 -3.52
N THR A 144 -11.24 -5.25 -4.72
CA THR A 144 -9.94 -5.87 -4.96
C THR A 144 -8.79 -4.91 -4.69
N GLU A 145 -8.88 -3.68 -5.19
CA GLU A 145 -7.87 -2.64 -4.98
C GLU A 145 -7.73 -2.31 -3.49
N ASN A 146 -8.85 -2.25 -2.76
CA ASN A 146 -8.84 -2.06 -1.32
C ASN A 146 -8.17 -3.24 -0.59
N ALA A 147 -8.46 -4.48 -0.98
CA ALA A 147 -7.82 -5.66 -0.39
C ALA A 147 -6.29 -5.64 -0.60
N LEU A 148 -5.82 -5.30 -1.80
CA LEU A 148 -4.40 -5.15 -2.12
C LEU A 148 -3.73 -4.08 -1.25
N ARG A 149 -4.34 -2.89 -1.14
CA ARG A 149 -3.80 -1.80 -0.31
C ARG A 149 -3.74 -2.18 1.17
N GLN A 150 -4.75 -2.90 1.66
CA GLN A 150 -4.79 -3.40 3.03
C GLN A 150 -3.74 -4.46 3.30
N ALA A 151 -3.31 -5.23 2.29
CA ALA A 151 -2.26 -6.24 2.42
C ALA A 151 -0.94 -5.63 2.92
N PHE A 152 -0.60 -4.42 2.48
CA PHE A 152 0.70 -3.81 2.73
C PHE A 152 0.70 -2.75 3.85
N GLN A 153 -0.45 -2.44 4.45
CA GLN A 153 -0.53 -1.53 5.61
C GLN A 153 0.42 -1.89 6.77
N PRO A 154 0.65 -3.18 7.13
CA PRO A 154 1.61 -3.52 8.17
C PRO A 154 3.03 -3.02 7.88
N LEU A 155 3.50 -3.16 6.64
CA LEU A 155 4.82 -2.64 6.22
C LEU A 155 4.85 -1.11 6.24
N LYS A 156 3.78 -0.44 5.79
CA LYS A 156 3.68 1.03 5.87
C LYS A 156 3.88 1.51 7.31
N ARG A 157 3.17 0.90 8.26
CA ARG A 157 3.23 1.25 9.69
C ARG A 157 4.62 1.01 10.27
N LEU A 158 5.22 -0.13 9.97
CA LEU A 158 6.56 -0.50 10.42
C LEU A 158 7.59 0.57 10.07
N PHE A 159 7.66 0.96 8.79
CA PHE A 159 8.67 1.93 8.34
C PHE A 159 8.34 3.36 8.74
N LYS A 160 7.06 3.71 8.87
CA LYS A 160 6.65 5.00 9.43
C LYS A 160 7.13 5.17 10.87
N GLN A 161 6.89 4.17 11.72
CA GLN A 161 7.36 4.19 13.12
C GLN A 161 8.88 4.30 13.19
N ALA A 162 9.59 3.54 12.34
CA ALA A 162 11.04 3.61 12.27
C ALA A 162 11.57 4.98 11.81
N GLU A 163 10.86 5.67 10.89
CA GLU A 163 11.19 7.03 10.48
C GLU A 163 10.94 8.06 11.60
N GLU A 164 9.85 7.92 12.35
CA GLU A 164 9.51 8.78 13.48
C GLU A 164 10.53 8.64 14.63
N ASN A 165 10.94 7.42 14.95
CA ASN A 165 11.95 7.13 15.97
C ASN A 165 13.31 7.75 15.59
N LYS A 166 13.73 7.60 14.33
CA LYS A 166 14.95 8.22 13.78
C LYS A 166 14.92 9.76 13.89
N LYS A 167 13.75 10.40 13.75
CA LYS A 167 13.61 11.87 13.92
C LYS A 167 13.70 12.28 15.40
N ALA A 168 13.22 11.45 16.32
CA ALA A 168 13.30 11.71 17.75
C ALA A 168 14.75 11.62 18.27
N GLU A 169 15.51 10.63 17.81
CA GLU A 169 16.92 10.43 18.17
C GLU A 169 17.84 11.57 17.70
N LYS A 170 17.56 12.18 16.53
CA LYS A 170 18.34 13.32 16.00
C LYS A 170 18.10 14.66 16.71
N LYS A 171 17.14 14.74 17.63
CA LYS A 171 16.79 15.96 18.38
C LYS A 171 17.35 15.96 19.82
N GLN A 172 18.00 14.88 20.24
CA GLN A 172 18.75 14.77 21.49
C GLN A 172 20.23 15.07 21.24
#